data_AF-A0A2D6FZ27-F1
#
_entry.id   AF-A0A2D6FZ27-F1
#
_cell.length_a   1.000
_cell.length_b   1.000
_cell.length_c   1.000
_cell.angle_alpha   90.00
_cell.angle_beta   90.00
_cell.angle_gamma   90.00
#
_symmetry.space_group_name_H-M   'P 1'
#
loop_
_entity.id
_entity.type
_entity.pdbx_description
1 polymer ?
#
loop_
_entity_poly.entity_id
_entity_poly.type
_entity_poly.pdbx_seq_one_letter_code
_entity_poly.pdbx_strand_id
1 'polypeptide(L)'
;MIDARHLVDYASDAAFAVDGDMKVVAWNYGARRLLGYTRREVLGRHCSKVLQATLLGGEPLCGPDCSGAQCFRNFRAFNASACRTRHKDGAWVSVNLSSVVMPKRARPSPARSAIAVVMLQADGKEETRSLPEAPLHIFTLGRFGLAARGRRLVVENWKRKQALTLLKYLAANPGRAIHREILIEHLWPEAEESHGRERLKVTVYFLRNQFRDAGIREDVVVTAGKTYTLAREAVWVDREAFEDCVAKGFERQRLGQWDQALDEYEQAQHLYRGDYMEEDVYADWCAEERERLREIYLEALAGIVDCHAERGHFAEAVQVCRTALVRDPCRESFHRSLMEYLVRLGRTDWAIAQYQNCRRILGRELGVEPMPETQRLYRQIIDGDGDTPADGLTGRLGE
;
A
#
# COMPACT_ATOMS: atom_id res chain seq x y z
N MET A 1 20.91 11.07 2.56
CA MET A 1 20.51 12.09 1.56
C MET A 1 19.33 11.48 0.81
N ILE A 2 18.13 12.05 0.92
CA ILE A 2 16.90 11.44 0.36
C ILE A 2 16.94 11.63 -1.16
N ASP A 3 17.02 10.53 -1.92
CA ASP A 3 16.90 10.56 -3.38
C ASP A 3 15.45 10.91 -3.75
N ALA A 4 15.25 11.77 -4.75
CA ALA A 4 13.92 12.14 -5.22
C ALA A 4 13.13 10.93 -5.76
N ARG A 5 13.83 9.86 -6.15
CA ARG A 5 13.19 8.57 -6.48
C ARG A 5 12.39 8.02 -5.30
N HIS A 6 12.94 8.10 -4.10
CA HIS A 6 12.26 7.68 -2.88
C HIS A 6 11.05 8.59 -2.59
N LEU A 7 11.17 9.91 -2.80
CA LEU A 7 10.04 10.83 -2.63
C LEU A 7 8.87 10.51 -3.56
N VAL A 8 9.15 10.05 -4.77
CA VAL A 8 8.12 9.60 -5.72
C VAL A 8 7.49 8.29 -5.28
N ASP A 9 8.32 7.30 -4.92
CA ASP A 9 7.85 5.97 -4.53
C ASP A 9 6.99 6.01 -3.24
N TYR A 10 7.26 6.95 -2.32
CA TYR A 10 6.47 7.14 -1.08
C TYR A 10 5.33 8.18 -1.19
N ALA A 11 5.16 8.86 -2.33
CA ALA A 11 4.08 9.83 -2.49
C ALA A 11 2.71 9.15 -2.66
N SER A 12 1.71 9.61 -1.91
CA SER A 12 0.32 9.14 -2.02
C SER A 12 -0.39 9.63 -3.30
N ASP A 13 -0.01 10.81 -3.79
CA ASP A 13 -0.53 11.41 -5.02
C ASP A 13 0.19 10.86 -6.25
N ALA A 14 -0.41 10.99 -7.42
CA ALA A 14 0.25 10.67 -8.68
C ALA A 14 1.49 11.56 -8.86
N ALA A 15 2.67 10.96 -8.91
CA ALA A 15 3.93 11.68 -8.93
C ALA A 15 4.98 11.01 -9.82
N PHE A 16 5.85 11.84 -10.38
CA PHE A 16 7.00 11.40 -11.13
C PHE A 16 8.18 12.37 -10.96
N ALA A 17 9.40 11.90 -11.18
CA ALA A 17 10.60 12.74 -11.11
C ALA A 17 11.23 12.90 -12.50
N VAL A 18 11.86 14.05 -12.72
CA VAL A 18 12.61 14.36 -13.95
C VAL A 18 14.06 14.75 -13.67
N ASP A 19 14.96 14.44 -14.60
CA ASP A 19 16.36 14.88 -14.59
C ASP A 19 16.59 16.23 -15.30
N GLY A 20 17.86 16.64 -15.44
CA GLY A 20 18.27 17.88 -16.11
C GLY A 20 17.83 18.01 -17.57
N ASP A 21 17.64 16.87 -18.25
CA ASP A 21 17.19 16.78 -19.64
C ASP A 21 15.67 16.59 -19.73
N MET A 22 14.94 16.78 -18.62
CA MET A 22 13.51 16.56 -18.49
C MET A 22 13.06 15.12 -18.81
N LYS A 23 13.96 14.15 -18.69
CA LYS A 23 13.62 12.73 -18.82
C LYS A 23 13.06 12.21 -17.51
N VAL A 24 12.04 11.37 -17.61
CA VAL A 24 11.41 10.74 -16.44
C VAL A 24 12.39 9.74 -15.82
N VAL A 25 12.69 9.90 -14.53
CA VAL A 25 13.63 9.04 -13.78
C VAL A 25 12.99 8.30 -12.60
N ALA A 26 11.75 8.66 -12.24
CA ALA A 26 10.90 7.91 -11.32
C ALA A 26 9.44 8.10 -11.72
N TRP A 27 8.61 7.10 -11.46
CA TRP A 27 7.19 7.10 -11.82
C TRP A 27 6.46 6.21 -10.82
N ASN A 28 5.56 6.78 -10.02
CA ASN A 28 4.87 6.02 -8.99
C ASN A 28 3.57 5.40 -9.49
N TYR A 29 2.97 4.58 -8.63
CA TYR A 29 1.70 3.92 -8.92
C TYR A 29 0.56 4.91 -9.23
N GLY A 30 0.46 6.01 -8.49
CA GLY A 30 -0.56 7.03 -8.74
C GLY A 30 -0.49 7.58 -10.17
N ALA A 31 0.70 7.80 -10.70
CA ALA A 31 0.91 8.27 -12.06
C ALA A 31 0.58 7.19 -13.11
N ARG A 32 0.87 5.90 -12.85
CA ARG A 32 0.42 4.76 -13.67
C ARG A 32 -1.10 4.70 -13.73
N ARG A 33 -1.78 4.82 -12.59
CA ARG A 33 -3.25 4.79 -12.51
C ARG A 33 -3.89 5.98 -13.23
N LEU A 34 -3.30 7.16 -13.10
CA LEU A 34 -3.86 8.39 -13.68
C LEU A 34 -3.68 8.48 -15.21
N LEU A 35 -2.56 7.97 -15.74
CA LEU A 35 -2.18 8.17 -17.15
C LEU A 35 -2.03 6.88 -17.97
N GLY A 36 -2.15 5.72 -17.34
CA GLY A 36 -2.14 4.41 -18.00
C GLY A 36 -0.76 3.93 -18.44
N TYR A 37 0.28 4.72 -18.25
CA TYR A 37 1.65 4.33 -18.60
C TYR A 37 2.32 3.56 -17.46
N THR A 38 2.96 2.44 -17.80
CA THR A 38 3.81 1.71 -16.87
C THR A 38 5.15 2.40 -16.68
N ARG A 39 5.84 2.12 -15.56
CA ARG A 39 7.17 2.67 -15.28
C ARG A 39 8.17 2.37 -16.42
N ARG A 40 8.15 1.15 -16.96
CA ARG A 40 9.03 0.72 -18.08
C ARG A 40 8.79 1.53 -19.36
N GLU A 41 7.58 2.01 -19.59
CA GLU A 41 7.19 2.74 -20.80
C GLU A 41 7.57 4.22 -20.77
N VAL A 42 7.87 4.79 -19.60
CA VAL A 42 8.09 6.23 -19.42
C VAL A 42 9.50 6.56 -18.97
N LEU A 43 10.18 5.66 -18.24
CA LEU A 43 11.56 5.92 -17.80
C LEU A 43 12.48 6.22 -18.98
N GLY A 44 13.27 7.29 -18.87
CA GLY A 44 14.18 7.77 -19.91
C GLY A 44 13.51 8.55 -21.04
N ARG A 45 12.17 8.58 -21.12
CA ARG A 45 11.45 9.43 -22.09
C ARG A 45 11.33 10.85 -21.58
N HIS A 46 11.33 11.79 -22.52
CA HIS A 46 11.10 13.19 -22.20
C HIS A 46 9.67 13.40 -21.68
N CYS A 47 9.51 14.08 -20.55
CA CYS A 47 8.23 14.21 -19.85
C CYS A 47 7.13 14.85 -20.72
N SER A 48 7.48 15.78 -21.61
CA SER A 48 6.52 16.39 -22.54
C SER A 48 5.87 15.39 -23.52
N LYS A 49 6.55 14.30 -23.87
CA LYS A 49 5.98 13.23 -24.73
C LYS A 49 5.01 12.33 -23.97
N VAL A 50 5.16 12.26 -22.65
CA VAL A 50 4.31 11.48 -21.75
C VAL A 50 3.08 12.30 -21.37
N LEU A 51 3.27 13.50 -20.81
CA LEU A 51 2.17 14.34 -20.34
C LEU A 51 1.37 14.95 -21.50
N GLN A 52 2.04 15.50 -22.51
CA GLN A 52 1.38 16.24 -23.59
C GLN A 52 0.38 17.29 -23.07
N ALA A 53 0.71 17.93 -21.94
CA ALA A 53 -0.24 18.76 -21.22
C ALA A 53 -0.58 20.05 -21.98
N THR A 54 -1.84 20.47 -21.91
CA THR A 54 -2.34 21.75 -22.42
C THR A 54 -3.15 22.45 -21.33
N LEU A 55 -3.22 23.78 -21.37
CA LEU A 55 -4.26 24.51 -20.64
C LEU A 55 -5.65 24.11 -21.16
N LEU A 56 -6.71 24.33 -20.39
CA LEU A 56 -8.08 24.05 -20.85
C LEU A 56 -8.44 24.83 -22.12
N GLY A 57 -7.84 26.01 -22.34
CA GLY A 57 -7.98 26.80 -23.57
C GLY A 57 -7.27 26.22 -24.81
N GLY A 58 -6.58 25.08 -24.68
CA GLY A 58 -5.90 24.39 -25.79
C GLY A 58 -4.44 24.80 -26.01
N GLU A 59 -3.96 25.83 -25.32
CA GLU A 59 -2.56 26.27 -25.37
C GLU A 59 -1.62 25.17 -24.81
N PRO A 60 -0.52 24.84 -25.50
CA PRO A 60 0.40 23.80 -25.05
C PRO A 60 1.16 24.23 -23.79
N LEU A 61 1.03 23.43 -22.74
CA LEU A 61 1.76 23.60 -21.47
C LEU A 61 3.07 22.80 -21.46
N CYS A 62 3.15 21.74 -22.28
CA CYS A 62 4.31 20.86 -22.40
C CYS A 62 5.00 21.02 -23.77
N GLY A 63 6.31 21.24 -23.74
CA GLY A 63 7.19 21.40 -24.91
C GLY A 63 8.66 21.29 -24.51
N PRO A 64 9.62 21.36 -25.45
CA PRO A 64 11.06 21.29 -25.15
C PRO A 64 11.56 22.39 -24.20
N ASP A 65 10.93 23.57 -24.24
CA ASP A 65 11.27 24.73 -23.40
C ASP A 65 10.03 25.34 -22.71
N CYS A 66 9.16 24.49 -22.17
CA CYS A 66 7.99 24.97 -21.45
C CYS A 66 8.34 25.68 -20.14
N SER A 67 7.39 26.47 -19.63
CA SER A 67 7.52 27.21 -18.37
C SER A 67 7.93 26.32 -17.19
N GLY A 68 7.48 25.07 -17.15
CA GLY A 68 7.92 24.09 -16.15
C GLY A 68 9.41 23.78 -16.22
N ALA A 69 9.94 23.52 -17.41
CA ALA A 69 11.38 23.27 -17.60
C ALA A 69 12.23 24.49 -17.22
N GLN A 70 11.78 25.71 -17.56
CA GLN A 70 12.44 26.96 -17.18
C GLN A 70 12.44 27.15 -15.65
N CYS A 71 11.33 26.88 -14.98
CA CYS A 71 11.23 26.91 -13.52
C CYS A 71 12.23 25.95 -12.88
N PHE A 72 12.30 24.70 -13.33
CA PHE A 72 13.19 23.69 -12.73
C PHE A 72 14.68 24.02 -12.93
N ARG A 73 15.06 24.52 -14.12
CA ARG A 73 16.42 24.99 -14.41
C ARG A 73 16.83 26.16 -13.51
N ASN A 74 15.86 27.01 -13.15
CA ASN A 74 16.04 28.17 -12.26
C ASN A 74 15.78 27.88 -10.78
N PHE A 75 15.66 26.60 -10.38
CA PHE A 75 15.41 26.19 -9.00
C PHE A 75 14.10 26.73 -8.40
N ARG A 76 13.07 26.93 -9.22
CA ARG A 76 11.74 27.43 -8.81
C ARG A 76 10.68 26.34 -8.98
N ALA A 77 9.78 26.23 -8.01
CA ALA A 77 8.60 25.39 -8.15
C ALA A 77 7.71 25.91 -9.31
N PHE A 78 7.17 24.96 -10.07
CA PHE A 78 6.15 25.18 -11.09
C PHE A 78 4.79 24.73 -10.56
N ASN A 79 3.76 25.54 -10.83
CA ASN A 79 2.37 25.20 -10.59
C ASN A 79 1.55 25.60 -11.81
N ALA A 80 0.63 24.74 -12.22
CA ALA A 80 -0.38 25.05 -13.22
C ALA A 80 -1.69 24.40 -12.81
N SER A 81 -2.73 25.21 -12.64
CA SER A 81 -4.09 24.73 -12.40
C SER A 81 -4.89 24.71 -13.69
N ALA A 82 -6.00 23.95 -13.72
CA ALA A 82 -6.90 23.92 -14.88
C ALA A 82 -6.16 23.57 -16.18
N CYS A 83 -5.38 22.49 -16.14
CA CYS A 83 -4.75 21.92 -17.32
C CYS A 83 -5.27 20.50 -17.57
N ARG A 84 -4.95 19.94 -18.73
CA ARG A 84 -5.28 18.57 -19.09
C ARG A 84 -4.05 17.89 -19.66
N THR A 85 -3.92 16.61 -19.42
CA THR A 85 -2.83 15.73 -19.86
C THR A 85 -3.44 14.55 -20.62
N ARG A 86 -2.64 13.85 -21.43
CA ARG A 86 -3.15 12.75 -22.24
C ARG A 86 -2.91 11.41 -21.57
N HIS A 87 -3.97 10.63 -21.39
CA HIS A 87 -3.89 9.22 -21.01
C HIS A 87 -3.35 8.39 -22.18
N LYS A 88 -2.78 7.21 -21.88
CA LYS A 88 -2.16 6.31 -22.87
C LYS A 88 -3.11 5.86 -23.98
N ASP A 89 -4.40 5.71 -23.68
CA ASP A 89 -5.45 5.40 -24.67
C ASP A 89 -5.86 6.59 -25.56
N GLY A 90 -5.28 7.77 -25.30
CA GLY A 90 -5.55 9.00 -26.05
C GLY A 90 -6.59 9.93 -25.41
N ALA A 91 -7.27 9.52 -24.33
CA ALA A 91 -8.23 10.34 -23.60
C ALA A 91 -7.57 11.53 -22.89
N TRP A 92 -8.32 12.61 -22.71
CA TRP A 92 -7.87 13.77 -21.94
C TRP A 92 -8.24 13.62 -20.47
N VAL A 93 -7.28 13.89 -19.60
CA VAL A 93 -7.44 13.86 -18.14
C VAL A 93 -7.15 15.24 -17.60
N SER A 94 -8.14 15.86 -16.95
CA SER A 94 -7.95 17.16 -16.29
C SER A 94 -7.07 16.99 -15.06
N VAL A 95 -6.05 17.82 -14.92
CA VAL A 95 -5.09 17.78 -13.81
C VAL A 95 -4.67 19.19 -13.39
N ASN A 96 -4.29 19.31 -12.13
CA ASN A 96 -3.42 20.35 -11.62
C ASN A 96 -2.01 19.79 -11.51
N LEU A 97 -1.04 20.55 -11.99
CA LEU A 97 0.38 20.24 -11.88
C LEU A 97 0.97 21.10 -10.77
N SER A 98 1.69 20.45 -9.86
CA SER A 98 2.55 21.13 -8.88
C SER A 98 3.90 20.42 -8.84
N SER A 99 4.92 21.08 -8.30
CA SER A 99 6.26 20.50 -8.29
C SER A 99 7.11 20.94 -7.10
N VAL A 100 8.02 20.05 -6.72
CA VAL A 100 9.06 20.30 -5.73
C VAL A 100 10.41 20.19 -6.44
N VAL A 101 11.22 21.24 -6.37
CA VAL A 101 12.54 21.29 -7.02
C VAL A 101 13.63 20.92 -6.03
N MET A 102 14.48 19.98 -6.42
CA MET A 102 15.56 19.48 -5.57
C MET A 102 16.70 20.52 -5.49
N PRO A 103 17.11 20.95 -4.28
CA PRO A 103 18.21 21.89 -4.11
C PRO A 103 19.54 21.26 -4.54
N LYS A 104 20.48 22.06 -5.05
CA LYS A 104 21.79 21.58 -5.57
C LYS A 104 22.54 20.67 -4.58
N ARG A 105 22.41 20.93 -3.28
CA ARG A 105 23.09 20.18 -2.20
C ARG A 105 22.52 18.78 -1.95
N ALA A 106 21.31 18.49 -2.43
CA ALA A 106 20.62 17.20 -2.23
C ALA A 106 20.78 16.24 -3.43
N ARG A 107 21.61 16.58 -4.43
CA ARG A 107 21.78 15.80 -5.66
C ARG A 107 23.02 14.90 -5.57
N PRO A 108 22.88 13.56 -5.57
CA PRO A 108 23.99 12.64 -5.38
C PRO A 108 24.98 12.56 -6.57
N SER A 109 24.63 13.07 -7.76
CA SER A 109 25.56 13.27 -8.91
C SER A 109 24.94 14.19 -9.98
N PRO A 110 25.69 15.08 -10.68
CA PRO A 110 25.12 16.09 -11.56
C PRO A 110 24.43 15.55 -12.83
N ALA A 111 24.86 14.41 -13.36
CA ALA A 111 24.52 14.00 -14.72
C ALA A 111 23.21 13.21 -14.87
N ARG A 112 22.66 12.63 -13.79
CA ARG A 112 21.43 11.81 -13.81
C ARG A 112 20.56 11.92 -12.55
N SER A 113 20.82 12.92 -11.71
CA SER A 113 19.99 13.15 -10.52
C SER A 113 18.67 13.81 -10.91
N ALA A 114 17.60 13.34 -10.27
CA ALA A 114 16.32 14.02 -10.34
C ALA A 114 16.46 15.47 -9.85
N ILE A 115 15.98 16.40 -10.66
CA ILE A 115 16.03 17.83 -10.35
C ILE A 115 14.69 18.35 -9.85
N ALA A 116 13.59 17.67 -10.18
CA ALA A 116 12.25 18.03 -9.72
C ALA A 116 11.36 16.77 -9.60
N VAL A 117 10.44 16.82 -8.65
CA VAL A 117 9.29 15.90 -8.54
C VAL A 117 8.06 16.67 -8.93
N VAL A 118 7.27 16.12 -9.85
CA VAL A 118 6.02 16.70 -10.35
C VAL A 118 4.87 15.86 -9.82
N MET A 119 3.91 16.52 -9.19
CA MET A 119 2.68 15.94 -8.67
C MET A 119 1.52 16.31 -9.59
N LEU A 120 0.72 15.31 -9.92
CA LEU A 120 -0.48 15.40 -10.74
C LEU A 120 -1.70 15.17 -9.85
N GLN A 121 -2.53 16.19 -9.72
CA GLN A 121 -3.80 16.07 -8.99
C GLN A 121 -4.92 16.15 -10.00
N ALA A 122 -5.75 15.12 -10.13
CA ALA A 122 -6.89 15.18 -11.05
C ALA A 122 -7.79 16.37 -10.68
N ASP A 123 -8.12 17.18 -11.68
CA ASP A 123 -8.95 18.37 -11.50
C ASP A 123 -10.40 17.92 -11.37
N GLY A 124 -10.89 17.83 -10.13
CA GLY A 124 -12.30 17.64 -9.84
C GLY A 124 -13.08 18.91 -10.14
N LYS A 125 -13.31 19.23 -11.43
CA LYS A 125 -14.33 20.20 -11.80
C LYS A 125 -15.68 19.51 -11.85
N GLU A 126 -16.49 19.85 -10.86
CA GLU A 126 -17.94 19.70 -10.80
C GLU A 126 -18.57 20.23 -12.10
N GLU A 127 -18.91 19.33 -13.01
CA GLU A 127 -20.18 19.49 -13.72
C GLU A 127 -21.28 19.10 -12.74
N THR A 128 -22.32 19.93 -12.66
CA THR A 128 -23.52 19.72 -11.84
C THR A 128 -24.39 18.58 -12.40
N ARG A 129 -23.77 17.42 -12.63
CA ARG A 129 -24.40 16.12 -12.51
C ARG A 129 -24.08 15.67 -11.09
N SER A 130 -25.09 15.30 -10.32
CA SER A 130 -24.92 14.64 -9.02
C SER A 130 -23.77 13.63 -9.09
N LEU A 131 -22.60 14.00 -8.59
CA LEU A 131 -21.45 13.10 -8.48
C LEU A 131 -21.90 11.96 -7.57
N PRO A 132 -21.66 10.68 -7.91
CA PRO A 132 -21.64 9.67 -6.86
C PRO A 132 -20.59 10.11 -5.83
N GLU A 133 -21.05 10.35 -4.62
CA GLU A 133 -20.31 10.98 -3.54
C GLU A 133 -19.00 10.21 -3.25
N ALA A 134 -17.89 10.93 -3.04
CA ALA A 134 -16.59 10.29 -2.85
C ALA A 134 -16.59 9.47 -1.53
N PRO A 135 -16.24 8.17 -1.57
CA PRO A 135 -16.30 7.32 -0.38
C PRO A 135 -15.27 7.75 0.66
N LEU A 136 -15.62 7.59 1.94
CA LEU A 136 -14.68 7.73 3.05
C LEU A 136 -13.66 6.57 2.97
N HIS A 137 -12.39 6.90 2.79
CA HIS A 137 -11.31 5.92 2.82
C HIS A 137 -10.85 5.74 4.26
N ILE A 138 -10.84 4.49 4.73
CA ILE A 138 -10.45 4.09 6.06
C ILE A 138 -9.21 3.22 5.94
N PHE A 139 -8.14 3.66 6.60
CA PHE A 139 -6.87 2.96 6.66
C PHE A 139 -6.75 2.28 8.02
N THR A 140 -6.62 0.96 8.01
CA THR A 140 -6.61 0.08 9.16
C THR A 140 -5.38 -0.81 9.20
N LEU A 141 -4.62 -0.96 8.10
CA LEU A 141 -3.37 -1.72 8.06
C LEU A 141 -2.18 -0.83 8.42
N GLY A 142 -1.82 -0.83 9.71
CA GLY A 142 -0.87 0.07 10.33
C GLY A 142 -1.58 1.10 11.22
N ARG A 143 -1.09 2.33 11.23
CA ARG A 143 -1.73 3.42 11.96
C ARG A 143 -3.10 3.77 11.39
N PHE A 144 -4.09 3.95 12.26
CA PHE A 144 -5.45 4.23 11.83
C PHE A 144 -5.51 5.60 11.14
N GLY A 145 -6.12 5.64 9.96
CA GLY A 145 -6.18 6.86 9.16
C GLY A 145 -7.51 7.00 8.44
N LEU A 146 -7.88 8.23 8.13
CA LEU A 146 -9.06 8.53 7.32
C LEU A 146 -8.68 9.48 6.20
N ALA A 147 -9.25 9.30 5.02
CA ALA A 147 -9.18 10.27 3.93
C ALA A 147 -10.53 10.40 3.22
N ALA A 148 -10.83 11.60 2.75
CA ALA A 148 -11.97 11.84 1.88
C ALA A 148 -11.58 12.90 0.85
N ARG A 149 -12.07 12.75 -0.38
CA ARG A 149 -11.77 13.67 -1.49
C ARG A 149 -10.26 13.94 -1.66
N GLY A 150 -9.44 12.90 -1.47
CA GLY A 150 -7.97 12.97 -1.57
C GLY A 150 -7.27 13.68 -0.41
N ARG A 151 -7.97 14.06 0.66
CA ARG A 151 -7.40 14.75 1.82
C ARG A 151 -7.48 13.88 3.08
N ARG A 152 -6.39 13.82 3.84
CA ARG A 152 -6.37 13.17 5.15
C ARG A 152 -7.25 13.94 6.13
N LEU A 153 -8.11 13.24 6.88
CA LEU A 153 -8.75 13.81 8.06
C LEU A 153 -7.82 13.65 9.27
N VAL A 154 -7.57 14.74 9.98
CA VAL A 154 -6.70 14.77 11.16
C VAL A 154 -7.48 14.31 12.38
N VAL A 155 -7.57 12.98 12.55
CA VAL A 155 -8.30 12.32 13.66
C VAL A 155 -7.67 12.58 15.02
N GLU A 156 -6.38 12.91 15.05
CA GLU A 156 -5.61 13.21 16.25
C GLU A 156 -6.14 14.45 16.99
N ASN A 157 -6.77 15.38 16.25
CA ASN A 157 -7.35 16.60 16.80
C ASN A 157 -8.80 16.43 17.28
N TRP A 158 -9.38 15.22 17.16
CA TRP A 158 -10.76 15.00 17.56
C TRP A 158 -10.88 15.02 19.08
N LYS A 159 -11.64 15.99 19.59
CA LYS A 159 -11.86 16.18 21.04
C LYS A 159 -12.51 14.97 21.73
N ARG A 160 -13.21 14.11 20.98
CA ARG A 160 -13.90 12.93 21.49
C ARG A 160 -13.24 11.64 21.00
N LYS A 161 -12.30 11.10 21.78
CA LYS A 161 -11.61 9.83 21.46
C LYS A 161 -12.58 8.66 21.24
N GLN A 162 -13.69 8.62 21.99
CA GLN A 162 -14.71 7.58 21.83
C GLN A 162 -15.42 7.58 20.48
N ALA A 163 -15.44 8.72 19.76
CA ALA A 163 -15.94 8.75 18.39
C ALA A 163 -15.01 8.00 17.43
N LEU A 164 -13.70 8.07 17.67
CA LEU A 164 -12.71 7.32 16.92
C LEU A 164 -12.80 5.83 17.23
N THR A 165 -12.93 5.44 18.50
CA THR A 165 -13.13 4.04 18.91
C THR A 165 -14.41 3.46 18.29
N LEU A 166 -15.52 4.20 18.33
CA LEU A 166 -16.77 3.81 17.67
C LEU A 166 -16.55 3.59 16.16
N LEU A 167 -15.87 4.52 15.48
CA LEU A 167 -15.60 4.39 14.06
C LEU A 167 -14.72 3.18 13.74
N LYS A 168 -13.67 2.93 14.52
CA LYS A 168 -12.80 1.75 14.37
C LYS A 168 -13.62 0.46 14.48
N TYR A 169 -14.47 0.36 15.49
CA TYR A 169 -15.32 -0.81 15.71
C TYR A 169 -16.33 -1.03 14.55
N LEU A 170 -16.91 0.05 14.04
CA LEU A 170 -17.79 0.00 12.87
C LEU A 170 -17.03 -0.33 11.57
N ALA A 171 -15.82 0.18 11.40
CA ALA A 171 -14.95 -0.11 10.24
C ALA A 171 -14.45 -1.57 10.23
N ALA A 172 -14.36 -2.19 11.41
CA ALA A 172 -14.13 -3.62 11.53
C ALA A 172 -15.35 -4.47 11.11
N ASN A 173 -16.53 -3.84 10.96
CA ASN A 173 -17.78 -4.51 10.57
C ASN A 173 -18.58 -3.73 9.49
N PRO A 174 -18.01 -3.38 8.30
CA PRO A 174 -18.70 -2.57 7.31
C PRO A 174 -19.97 -3.25 6.79
N GLY A 175 -21.08 -2.51 6.76
CA GLY A 175 -22.40 -3.00 6.36
C GLY A 175 -23.16 -3.79 7.44
N ARG A 176 -22.54 -4.12 8.58
CA ARG A 176 -23.19 -4.87 9.66
C ARG A 176 -23.93 -3.93 10.60
N ALA A 177 -25.19 -4.24 10.89
CA ALA A 177 -25.96 -3.53 11.91
C ALA A 177 -25.54 -3.97 13.32
N ILE A 178 -24.99 -3.04 14.10
CA ILE A 178 -24.52 -3.28 15.47
C ILE A 178 -25.50 -2.68 16.47
N HIS A 179 -26.00 -3.49 17.41
CA HIS A 179 -26.91 -3.02 18.44
C HIS A 179 -26.23 -2.01 19.37
N ARG A 180 -26.95 -0.96 19.75
CA ARG A 180 -26.42 0.11 20.61
C ARG A 180 -25.88 -0.39 21.95
N GLU A 181 -26.44 -1.46 22.51
CA GLU A 181 -25.99 -2.01 23.80
C GLU A 181 -24.59 -2.61 23.68
N ILE A 182 -24.27 -3.27 22.56
CA ILE A 182 -22.92 -3.77 22.27
C ILE A 182 -21.93 -2.59 22.16
N LEU A 183 -22.33 -1.53 21.46
CA LEU A 183 -21.50 -0.33 21.34
C LEU A 183 -21.29 0.39 22.67
N ILE A 184 -22.33 0.45 23.52
CA ILE A 184 -22.23 1.06 24.85
C ILE A 184 -21.30 0.26 25.74
N GLU A 185 -21.47 -1.06 25.80
CA GLU A 185 -20.61 -1.97 26.56
C GLU A 185 -19.14 -1.83 26.11
N HIS A 186 -18.92 -1.74 24.79
CA HIS A 186 -17.58 -1.61 24.24
C HIS A 186 -16.92 -0.25 24.54
N LEU A 187 -17.67 0.85 24.44
CA LEU A 187 -17.13 2.21 24.60
C LEU A 187 -17.09 2.67 26.06
N TRP A 188 -18.05 2.22 26.87
CA TRP A 188 -18.28 2.63 28.24
C TRP A 188 -18.83 1.46 29.08
N PRO A 189 -18.02 0.44 29.40
CA PRO A 189 -18.46 -0.77 30.12
C PRO A 189 -19.04 -0.47 31.52
N GLU A 190 -18.64 0.65 32.14
CA GLU A 190 -19.09 1.05 33.47
C GLU A 190 -20.33 1.98 33.46
N ALA A 191 -20.85 2.33 32.27
CA ALA A 191 -21.96 3.27 32.20
C ALA A 191 -23.32 2.59 32.42
N GLU A 192 -24.16 3.20 33.25
CA GLU A 192 -25.58 2.84 33.29
C GLU A 192 -26.22 3.01 31.92
N GLU A 193 -27.20 2.16 31.62
CA GLU A 193 -27.79 2.03 30.28
C GLU A 193 -28.35 3.37 29.72
N SER A 194 -29.03 4.15 30.56
CA SER A 194 -29.60 5.46 30.17
C SER A 194 -28.50 6.47 29.82
N HIS A 195 -27.46 6.54 30.63
CA HIS A 195 -26.29 7.39 30.43
C HIS A 195 -25.47 6.97 29.20
N GLY A 196 -25.28 5.67 28.99
CA GLY A 196 -24.61 5.11 27.81
C GLY A 196 -25.33 5.47 26.51
N ARG A 197 -26.67 5.37 26.49
CA ARG A 197 -27.49 5.75 25.33
C ARG A 197 -27.32 7.22 24.96
N GLU A 198 -27.29 8.12 25.94
CA GLU A 198 -27.12 9.56 25.69
C GLU A 198 -25.70 9.87 25.20
N ARG A 199 -24.67 9.28 25.83
CA ARG A 199 -23.28 9.40 25.39
C ARG A 199 -23.07 8.88 23.96
N LEU A 200 -23.73 7.79 23.58
CA LEU A 200 -23.66 7.24 22.23
C LEU A 200 -24.25 8.21 21.21
N LYS A 201 -25.43 8.79 21.46
CA LYS A 201 -26.05 9.79 20.57
C LYS A 201 -25.12 10.99 20.33
N VAL A 202 -24.56 11.53 21.41
CA VAL A 202 -23.64 12.68 21.33
C VAL A 202 -22.37 12.31 20.55
N THR A 203 -21.86 11.10 20.73
CA THR A 203 -20.67 10.60 20.04
C THR A 203 -20.91 10.41 18.55
N VAL A 204 -22.06 9.84 18.17
CA VAL A 204 -22.47 9.67 16.77
C VAL A 204 -22.74 11.03 16.12
N TYR A 205 -23.39 11.96 16.83
CA TYR A 205 -23.60 13.32 16.34
C TYR A 205 -22.28 14.04 16.06
N PHE A 206 -21.31 13.94 16.98
CA PHE A 206 -19.96 14.47 16.76
C PHE A 206 -19.31 13.86 15.53
N LEU A 207 -19.37 12.53 15.38
CA LEU A 207 -18.78 11.82 14.25
C LEU A 207 -19.39 12.28 12.91
N ARG A 208 -20.72 12.39 12.84
CA ARG A 208 -21.43 12.89 11.66
C ARG A 208 -21.05 14.33 11.31
N ASN A 209 -20.87 15.20 12.30
CA ASN A 209 -20.41 16.57 12.05
C ASN A 209 -18.98 16.60 11.48
N GLN A 210 -18.06 15.80 12.02
CA GLN A 210 -16.70 15.69 11.47
C GLN A 210 -16.71 15.22 10.00
N PHE A 211 -17.63 14.31 9.66
CA PHE A 211 -17.82 13.83 8.30
C PHE A 211 -18.47 14.89 7.40
N ARG A 212 -19.50 15.59 7.87
CA ARG A 212 -20.13 16.72 7.16
C ARG A 212 -19.12 17.81 6.84
N ASP A 213 -18.29 18.20 7.81
CA ASP A 213 -17.24 19.21 7.63
C ASP A 213 -16.19 18.80 6.59
N ALA A 214 -16.01 17.49 6.39
CA ALA A 214 -15.15 16.91 5.36
C ALA A 214 -15.85 16.66 4.02
N GLY A 215 -17.13 17.03 3.88
CA GLY A 215 -17.93 16.81 2.68
C GLY A 215 -18.30 15.35 2.43
N ILE A 216 -18.40 14.55 3.49
CA ILE A 216 -18.86 13.17 3.47
C ILE A 216 -20.34 13.15 3.87
N ARG A 217 -21.11 12.26 3.24
CA ARG A 217 -22.53 12.06 3.53
C ARG A 217 -22.78 11.60 4.97
N GLU A 218 -23.81 12.14 5.62
CA GLU A 218 -24.08 11.88 7.05
C GLU A 218 -24.55 10.46 7.35
N ASP A 219 -25.17 9.83 6.37
CA ASP A 219 -25.61 8.43 6.38
C ASP A 219 -24.46 7.45 6.11
N VAL A 220 -23.20 7.91 6.04
CA VAL A 220 -22.05 7.01 6.17
C VAL A 220 -22.14 6.19 7.46
N VAL A 221 -22.70 6.78 8.53
CA VAL A 221 -23.13 6.06 9.73
C VAL A 221 -24.65 6.11 9.81
N VAL A 222 -25.30 5.01 9.48
CA VAL A 222 -26.76 4.87 9.48
C VAL A 222 -27.24 4.51 10.89
N THR A 223 -28.34 5.12 11.33
CA THR A 223 -29.07 4.68 12.53
C THR A 223 -30.41 4.08 12.10
N ALA A 224 -30.65 2.82 12.43
CA ALA A 224 -31.91 2.14 12.14
C ALA A 224 -32.47 1.52 13.44
N GLY A 225 -33.50 2.15 14.01
CA GLY A 225 -34.06 1.71 15.30
C GLY A 225 -33.02 1.76 16.43
N LYS A 226 -32.54 0.60 16.88
CA LYS A 226 -31.54 0.46 17.96
C LYS A 226 -30.13 0.11 17.45
N THR A 227 -29.91 0.08 16.14
CA THR A 227 -28.62 -0.30 15.55
C THR A 227 -27.91 0.87 14.87
N TYR A 228 -26.60 0.75 14.77
CA TYR A 228 -25.73 1.62 13.99
C TYR A 228 -24.94 0.79 12.98
N THR A 229 -24.82 1.31 11.76
CA THR A 229 -24.14 0.63 10.65
C THR A 229 -23.23 1.61 9.94
N LEU A 230 -22.01 1.21 9.61
CA LEU A 230 -21.19 1.91 8.62
C LEU A 230 -21.63 1.46 7.22
N ALA A 231 -22.17 2.37 6.43
CA ALA A 231 -22.68 2.08 5.09
C ALA A 231 -21.52 1.61 4.18
N ARG A 232 -21.58 0.35 3.72
CA ARG A 232 -20.50 -0.30 2.97
C ARG A 232 -20.21 0.43 1.66
N GLU A 233 -21.26 0.85 0.98
CA GLU A 233 -21.24 1.61 -0.27
C GLU A 233 -20.65 3.03 -0.11
N ALA A 234 -20.62 3.55 1.12
CA ALA A 234 -20.11 4.89 1.41
C ALA A 234 -18.63 4.89 1.85
N VAL A 235 -18.01 3.70 1.99
CA VAL A 235 -16.64 3.57 2.50
C VAL A 235 -15.76 2.68 1.61
N TRP A 236 -14.47 2.97 1.64
CA TRP A 236 -13.43 2.08 1.15
C TRP A 236 -12.53 1.74 2.34
N VAL A 237 -12.25 0.46 2.58
CA VAL A 237 -11.38 0.02 3.68
C VAL A 237 -10.16 -0.69 3.10
N ASP A 238 -8.97 -0.26 3.50
CA ASP A 238 -7.71 -0.80 2.97
C ASP A 238 -7.55 -2.31 3.20
N ARG A 239 -8.07 -2.86 4.31
CA ARG A 239 -8.04 -4.31 4.57
C ARG A 239 -8.81 -5.11 3.52
N GLU A 240 -9.98 -4.63 3.10
CA GLU A 240 -10.80 -5.34 2.11
C GLU A 240 -10.10 -5.30 0.74
N ALA A 241 -9.54 -4.14 0.39
CA ALA A 241 -8.74 -4.00 -0.83
C ALA A 241 -7.47 -4.85 -0.81
N PHE A 242 -6.84 -5.00 0.35
CA PHE A 242 -5.67 -5.86 0.56
C PHE A 242 -6.03 -7.32 0.33
N GLU A 243 -7.08 -7.83 0.99
CA GLU A 243 -7.55 -9.20 0.83
C GLU A 243 -7.94 -9.52 -0.62
N ASP A 244 -8.65 -8.59 -1.29
CA ASP A 244 -9.01 -8.73 -2.70
C ASP A 244 -7.77 -8.85 -3.60
N CYS A 245 -6.71 -8.08 -3.32
CA CYS A 245 -5.45 -8.16 -4.08
C CYS A 245 -4.75 -9.50 -3.86
N VAL A 246 -4.69 -9.99 -2.61
CA VAL A 246 -4.08 -11.29 -2.31
C VAL A 246 -4.86 -12.43 -2.98
N ALA A 247 -6.20 -12.41 -2.92
CA ALA A 247 -7.05 -13.41 -3.57
C ALA A 247 -6.85 -13.44 -5.09
N LYS A 248 -6.78 -12.27 -5.75
CA LYS A 248 -6.48 -12.18 -7.19
C LYS A 248 -5.07 -12.64 -7.52
N GLY A 249 -4.10 -12.33 -6.65
CA GLY A 249 -2.73 -12.82 -6.78
C GLY A 249 -2.68 -14.35 -6.81
N PHE A 250 -3.38 -15.00 -5.87
CA PHE A 250 -3.50 -16.46 -5.81
C PHE A 250 -4.18 -17.04 -7.05
N GLU A 251 -5.29 -16.44 -7.49
CA GLU A 251 -6.00 -16.90 -8.69
C GLU A 251 -5.09 -16.85 -9.92
N ARG A 252 -4.40 -15.74 -10.14
CA ARG A 252 -3.48 -15.55 -11.27
C ARG A 252 -2.28 -16.48 -11.19
N GLN A 253 -1.73 -16.69 -9.99
CA GLN A 253 -0.65 -17.66 -9.76
C GLN A 253 -1.10 -19.07 -10.14
N ARG A 254 -2.29 -19.50 -9.74
CA ARG A 254 -2.86 -20.81 -10.11
C ARG A 254 -3.04 -20.98 -11.62
N LEU A 255 -3.29 -19.88 -12.33
CA LEU A 255 -3.40 -19.84 -13.80
C LEU A 255 -2.04 -19.71 -14.51
N GLY A 256 -0.92 -19.70 -13.77
CA GLY A 256 0.43 -19.50 -14.33
C GLY A 256 0.71 -18.08 -14.83
N GLN A 257 -0.12 -17.11 -14.45
CA GLN A 257 -0.02 -15.71 -14.87
C GLN A 257 0.91 -14.93 -13.93
N TRP A 258 2.17 -15.36 -13.83
CA TRP A 258 3.14 -14.89 -12.84
C TRP A 258 3.35 -13.36 -12.80
N ASP A 259 3.42 -12.70 -13.96
CA ASP A 259 3.55 -11.23 -14.02
C ASP A 259 2.33 -10.51 -13.40
N GLN A 260 1.14 -11.04 -13.66
CA GLN A 260 -0.09 -10.43 -13.16
C GLN A 260 -0.29 -10.77 -11.68
N ALA A 261 0.07 -11.98 -11.26
CA ALA A 261 0.06 -12.37 -9.85
C ALA A 261 0.99 -11.46 -9.03
N LEU A 262 2.20 -11.21 -9.54
CA LEU A 262 3.15 -10.29 -8.92
C LEU A 262 2.58 -8.86 -8.80
N ASP A 263 1.96 -8.33 -9.86
CA ASP A 263 1.29 -7.01 -9.85
C ASP A 263 0.24 -6.91 -8.72
N GLU A 264 -0.57 -7.97 -8.51
CA GLU A 264 -1.59 -7.98 -7.44
C GLU A 264 -0.96 -8.10 -6.05
N TYR A 265 0.04 -8.97 -5.86
CA TYR A 265 0.69 -9.11 -4.56
C TYR A 265 1.50 -7.86 -4.16
N GLU A 266 2.16 -7.19 -5.11
CA GLU A 266 2.84 -5.91 -4.84
C GLU A 266 1.84 -4.83 -4.41
N GLN A 267 0.65 -4.81 -5.03
CA GLN A 267 -0.43 -3.92 -4.62
C GLN A 267 -0.93 -4.22 -3.20
N ALA A 268 -1.07 -5.51 -2.84
CA ALA A 268 -1.38 -5.93 -1.48
C ALA A 268 -0.28 -5.46 -0.50
N GLN A 269 0.99 -5.62 -0.87
CA GLN A 269 2.12 -5.17 -0.06
C GLN A 269 2.12 -3.65 0.19
N HIS A 270 1.70 -2.85 -0.78
CA HIS A 270 1.59 -1.39 -0.64
C HIS A 270 0.46 -0.94 0.29
N LEU A 271 -0.59 -1.75 0.41
CA LEU A 271 -1.70 -1.51 1.33
C LEU A 271 -1.33 -1.88 2.76
N TYR A 272 -0.56 -2.95 2.95
CA TYR A 272 -0.12 -3.42 4.26
C TYR A 272 1.06 -2.61 4.82
N ARG A 273 0.77 -1.46 5.46
CA ARG A 273 1.79 -0.55 5.99
C ARG A 273 2.26 -0.90 7.41
N GLY A 274 1.52 -1.76 8.08
CA GLY A 274 1.79 -2.24 9.43
C GLY A 274 0.67 -3.17 9.89
N ASP A 275 0.78 -3.67 11.11
CA ASP A 275 -0.24 -4.55 11.69
C ASP A 275 -1.61 -3.85 11.77
N TYR A 276 -2.68 -4.63 11.67
CA TYR A 276 -4.05 -4.12 11.76
C TYR A 276 -4.26 -3.34 13.07
N MET A 277 -4.65 -2.06 12.92
CA MET A 277 -4.87 -1.11 14.01
C MET A 277 -3.70 -1.13 15.01
N GLU A 278 -2.49 -0.85 14.51
CA GLU A 278 -1.21 -0.96 15.23
C GLU A 278 -1.19 -0.20 16.57
N GLU A 279 -1.93 0.92 16.65
CA GLU A 279 -1.99 1.77 17.84
C GLU A 279 -2.94 1.22 18.93
N ASP A 280 -3.83 0.29 18.59
CA ASP A 280 -4.81 -0.31 19.50
C ASP A 280 -4.29 -1.65 20.04
N VAL A 281 -3.13 -1.60 20.72
CA VAL A 281 -2.43 -2.80 21.21
C VAL A 281 -3.27 -3.62 22.20
N TYR A 282 -4.02 -2.94 23.07
CA TYR A 282 -4.84 -3.56 24.14
C TYR A 282 -6.30 -3.76 23.75
N ALA A 283 -6.64 -3.60 22.47
CA ALA A 283 -7.99 -3.85 21.99
C ALA A 283 -8.14 -5.34 21.64
N ASP A 284 -8.66 -6.13 22.58
CA ASP A 284 -8.82 -7.59 22.42
C ASP A 284 -9.60 -7.96 21.16
N TRP A 285 -10.59 -7.15 20.78
CA TRP A 285 -11.40 -7.35 19.58
C TRP A 285 -10.61 -7.22 18.26
N CYS A 286 -9.43 -6.59 18.28
CA CYS A 286 -8.53 -6.49 17.13
C CYS A 286 -7.56 -7.67 17.03
N ALA A 287 -7.32 -8.41 18.11
CA ALA A 287 -6.20 -9.35 18.20
C ALA A 287 -6.31 -10.48 17.18
N GLU A 288 -7.48 -11.12 17.09
CA GLU A 288 -7.76 -12.20 16.13
C GLU A 288 -7.63 -11.71 14.68
N GLU A 289 -8.25 -10.59 14.35
CA GLU A 289 -8.21 -10.02 13.00
C GLU A 289 -6.79 -9.57 12.60
N ARG A 290 -6.02 -9.04 13.56
CA ARG A 290 -4.61 -8.66 13.36
C ARG A 290 -3.76 -9.88 13.01
N GLU A 291 -3.94 -10.99 13.72
CA GLU A 291 -3.21 -12.22 13.44
C GLU A 291 -3.62 -12.79 12.07
N ARG A 292 -4.93 -12.87 11.80
CA ARG A 292 -5.46 -13.33 10.51
C ARG A 292 -4.88 -12.53 9.34
N LEU A 293 -4.88 -11.21 9.42
CA LEU A 293 -4.35 -10.33 8.37
C LEU A 293 -2.82 -10.42 8.25
N ARG A 294 -2.09 -10.68 9.34
CA ARG A 294 -0.65 -10.93 9.29
C ARG A 294 -0.35 -12.24 8.55
N GLU A 295 -1.10 -13.30 8.81
CA GLU A 295 -0.97 -14.57 8.11
C GLU A 295 -1.23 -14.42 6.61
N ILE A 296 -2.30 -13.73 6.21
CA ILE A 296 -2.59 -13.40 4.80
C ILE A 296 -1.46 -12.58 4.16
N TYR A 297 -0.85 -11.67 4.92
CA TYR A 297 0.28 -10.89 4.43
C TYR A 297 1.53 -11.75 4.22
N LEU A 298 1.83 -12.69 5.13
CA LEU A 298 2.92 -13.65 4.95
C LEU A 298 2.66 -14.56 3.74
N GLU A 299 1.42 -14.99 3.53
CA GLU A 299 0.99 -15.70 2.33
C GLU A 299 1.25 -14.90 1.04
N ALA A 300 0.89 -13.61 1.02
CA ALA A 300 1.20 -12.74 -0.11
C ALA A 300 2.70 -12.62 -0.38
N LEU A 301 3.52 -12.52 0.67
CA LEU A 301 4.99 -12.52 0.52
C LEU A 301 5.51 -13.85 -0.03
N ALA A 302 4.93 -14.98 0.36
CA ALA A 302 5.27 -16.28 -0.22
C ALA A 302 4.92 -16.33 -1.72
N GLY A 303 3.75 -15.83 -2.11
CA GLY A 303 3.36 -15.69 -3.52
C GLY A 303 4.32 -14.81 -4.32
N ILE A 304 4.79 -13.69 -3.75
CA ILE A 304 5.83 -12.84 -4.39
C ILE A 304 7.15 -13.61 -4.56
N VAL A 305 7.56 -14.37 -3.54
CA VAL A 305 8.75 -15.22 -3.60
C VAL A 305 8.63 -16.23 -4.75
N ASP A 306 7.52 -16.95 -4.84
CA ASP A 306 7.26 -17.90 -5.92
C ASP A 306 7.30 -17.22 -7.29
N CYS A 307 6.62 -16.08 -7.44
CA CYS A 307 6.61 -15.31 -8.69
C CYS A 307 8.01 -14.91 -9.14
N HIS A 308 8.89 -14.51 -8.21
CA HIS A 308 10.28 -14.19 -8.54
C HIS A 308 11.10 -15.45 -8.85
N ALA A 309 10.93 -16.53 -8.09
CA ALA A 309 11.65 -17.77 -8.26
C ALA A 309 11.39 -18.41 -9.63
N GLU A 310 10.12 -18.46 -10.06
CA GLU A 310 9.69 -18.96 -11.37
C GLU A 310 10.30 -18.20 -12.54
N ARG A 311 10.71 -16.94 -12.31
CA ARG A 311 11.35 -16.07 -13.31
C ARG A 311 12.87 -16.10 -13.24
N GLY A 312 13.45 -16.88 -12.32
CA GLY A 312 14.88 -16.87 -12.03
C GLY A 312 15.38 -15.59 -11.35
N HIS A 313 14.48 -14.74 -10.84
CA HIS A 313 14.78 -13.50 -10.12
C HIS A 313 15.12 -13.79 -8.65
N PHE A 314 16.13 -14.64 -8.42
CA PHE A 314 16.46 -15.15 -7.08
C PHE A 314 16.94 -14.04 -6.12
N ALA A 315 17.56 -12.99 -6.62
CA ALA A 315 18.05 -11.88 -5.79
C ALA A 315 16.89 -11.11 -5.15
N GLU A 316 15.80 -10.91 -5.91
CA GLU A 316 14.55 -10.29 -5.47
C GLU A 316 13.83 -11.21 -4.47
N ALA A 317 13.69 -12.50 -4.79
CA ALA A 317 13.10 -13.50 -3.89
C ALA A 317 13.79 -13.50 -2.51
N VAL A 318 15.12 -13.44 -2.48
CA VAL A 318 15.92 -13.32 -1.24
C VAL A 318 15.53 -12.10 -0.40
N GLN A 319 15.29 -10.93 -1.02
CA GLN A 319 14.87 -9.74 -0.26
C GLN A 319 13.47 -9.88 0.31
N VAL A 320 12.58 -10.55 -0.41
CA VAL A 320 11.21 -10.79 0.04
C VAL A 320 11.19 -11.78 1.20
N CYS A 321 11.97 -12.87 1.14
CA CYS A 321 12.13 -13.78 2.29
C CYS A 321 12.65 -13.05 3.53
N ARG A 322 13.66 -12.16 3.38
CA ARG A 322 14.16 -11.34 4.50
C ARG A 322 13.08 -10.43 5.07
N THR A 323 12.26 -9.84 4.20
CA THR A 323 11.14 -8.97 4.59
C THR A 323 10.07 -9.75 5.37
N ALA A 324 9.84 -11.01 5.02
CA ALA A 324 8.96 -11.90 5.75
C ALA A 324 9.52 -12.27 7.12
N LEU A 325 10.81 -12.64 7.20
CA LEU A 325 11.48 -13.05 8.43
C LEU A 325 11.69 -11.91 9.45
N VAL A 326 11.59 -10.65 9.05
CA VAL A 326 11.51 -9.53 9.99
C VAL A 326 10.18 -9.53 10.76
N ARG A 327 9.10 -10.00 10.13
CA ARG A 327 7.75 -10.04 10.74
C ARG A 327 7.50 -11.34 11.49
N ASP A 328 7.89 -12.46 10.91
CA ASP A 328 7.84 -13.76 11.56
C ASP A 328 9.21 -14.47 11.47
N PRO A 329 10.09 -14.23 12.46
CA PRO A 329 11.41 -14.85 12.51
C PRO A 329 11.38 -16.38 12.69
N CYS A 330 10.25 -16.97 13.08
CA CYS A 330 10.10 -18.41 13.28
C CYS A 330 9.54 -19.13 12.04
N ARG A 331 9.25 -18.40 10.96
CA ARG A 331 8.64 -18.93 9.73
C ARG A 331 9.66 -19.73 8.90
N GLU A 332 9.81 -21.00 9.21
CA GLU A 332 10.82 -21.88 8.58
C GLU A 332 10.73 -21.97 7.05
N SER A 333 9.54 -21.86 6.46
CA SER A 333 9.37 -21.88 5.00
C SER A 333 10.17 -20.77 4.30
N PHE A 334 10.21 -19.57 4.88
CA PHE A 334 11.03 -18.47 4.36
C PHE A 334 12.51 -18.66 4.61
N HIS A 335 12.90 -19.32 5.72
CA HIS A 335 14.29 -19.72 5.92
C HIS A 335 14.77 -20.70 4.84
N ARG A 336 13.97 -21.72 4.52
CA ARG A 336 14.29 -22.70 3.47
C ARG A 336 14.40 -22.05 2.10
N SER A 337 13.39 -21.27 1.70
CA SER A 337 13.40 -20.54 0.42
C SER A 337 14.62 -19.62 0.30
N LEU A 338 14.95 -18.89 1.38
CA LEU A 338 16.13 -18.04 1.43
C LEU A 338 17.43 -18.83 1.28
N MET A 339 17.55 -20.00 1.93
CA MET A 339 18.72 -20.88 1.79
C MET A 339 18.85 -21.40 0.35
N GLU A 340 17.77 -21.88 -0.25
CA GLU A 340 17.74 -22.39 -1.63
C GLU A 340 18.18 -21.32 -2.63
N TYR A 341 17.60 -20.12 -2.56
CA TYR A 341 17.93 -19.05 -3.50
C TYR A 341 19.33 -18.46 -3.28
N LEU A 342 19.85 -18.47 -2.05
CA LEU A 342 21.25 -18.12 -1.80
C LEU A 342 22.22 -19.10 -2.49
N VAL A 343 21.91 -20.40 -2.47
CA VAL A 343 22.70 -21.42 -3.18
C VAL A 343 22.63 -21.20 -4.70
N ARG A 344 21.44 -20.96 -5.25
CA ARG A 344 21.25 -20.63 -6.68
C ARG A 344 22.04 -19.39 -7.12
N LEU A 345 22.30 -18.45 -6.19
CA LEU A 345 23.13 -17.27 -6.40
C LEU A 345 24.63 -17.50 -6.15
N GLY A 346 25.06 -18.73 -5.87
CA GLY A 346 26.45 -19.10 -5.58
C GLY A 346 26.94 -18.66 -4.19
N ARG A 347 26.02 -18.39 -3.25
CA ARG A 347 26.31 -17.90 -1.89
C ARG A 347 26.05 -18.96 -0.82
N THR A 348 26.69 -20.12 -0.99
CA THR A 348 26.54 -21.28 -0.10
C THR A 348 26.90 -20.96 1.36
N ASP A 349 27.94 -20.16 1.58
CA ASP A 349 28.35 -19.67 2.90
C ASP A 349 27.24 -18.88 3.61
N TRP A 350 26.49 -18.05 2.87
CA TRP A 350 25.34 -17.31 3.39
C TRP A 350 24.16 -18.22 3.69
N ALA A 351 23.93 -19.26 2.87
CA ALA A 351 22.87 -20.24 3.11
C ALA A 351 23.13 -21.06 4.39
N ILE A 352 24.38 -21.50 4.61
CA ILE A 352 24.80 -22.18 5.84
C ILE A 352 24.58 -21.26 7.05
N ALA A 353 24.98 -19.98 6.96
CA ALA A 353 24.75 -19.01 8.02
C ALA A 353 23.26 -18.81 8.31
N GLN A 354 22.41 -18.81 7.28
CA GLN A 354 20.95 -18.66 7.43
C GLN A 354 20.33 -19.84 8.19
N TYR A 355 20.76 -21.07 7.95
CA TYR A 355 20.32 -22.23 8.74
C TYR A 355 20.69 -22.08 10.22
N GLN A 356 21.94 -21.68 10.50
CA GLN A 356 22.39 -21.46 11.88
C GLN A 356 21.56 -20.38 12.58
N ASN A 357 21.21 -19.31 11.86
CA ASN A 357 20.32 -18.28 12.36
C ASN A 357 18.90 -18.81 12.63
N CYS A 358 18.33 -19.61 11.72
CA CYS A 358 17.04 -20.28 11.89
C CYS A 358 17.01 -21.10 13.19
N ARG A 359 17.97 -22.03 13.33
CA ARG A 359 18.10 -22.89 14.51
C ARG A 359 18.21 -22.09 15.81
N ARG A 360 19.02 -21.03 15.82
CA ARG A 360 19.19 -20.15 16.98
C ARG A 360 17.89 -19.44 17.36
N ILE A 361 17.11 -18.97 16.39
CA ILE A 361 15.85 -18.28 16.63
C ILE A 361 14.80 -19.26 17.16
N LEU A 362 14.59 -20.39 16.49
CA LEU A 362 13.62 -21.41 16.94
C LEU A 362 13.93 -21.95 18.33
N GLY A 363 15.21 -22.23 18.60
CA GLY A 363 15.64 -22.69 19.93
C GLY A 363 15.42 -21.65 21.02
N ARG A 364 15.54 -20.35 20.69
CA ARG A 364 15.32 -19.26 21.65
C ARG A 364 13.84 -18.96 21.89
N GLU A 365 13.06 -18.84 20.83
CA GLU A 365 11.68 -18.33 20.89
C GLU A 365 10.67 -19.45 21.17
N LEU A 366 10.93 -20.67 20.67
CA LEU A 366 10.00 -21.80 20.74
C LEU A 366 10.57 -23.01 21.49
N GLY A 367 11.88 -23.06 21.76
CA GLY A 367 12.52 -24.19 22.43
C GLY A 367 12.57 -25.47 21.58
N VAL A 368 12.51 -25.33 20.25
CA VAL A 368 12.50 -26.46 19.30
C VAL A 368 13.67 -26.39 18.32
N GLU A 369 14.03 -27.54 17.77
CA GLU A 369 14.96 -27.64 16.63
C GLU A 369 14.21 -27.39 15.30
N PRO A 370 14.92 -27.00 14.22
CA PRO A 370 14.32 -26.86 12.89
C PRO A 370 13.63 -28.14 12.41
N MET A 371 12.55 -28.00 11.63
CA MET A 371 11.82 -29.12 11.06
C MET A 371 12.72 -30.03 10.19
N PRO A 372 12.38 -31.34 10.05
CA PRO A 372 13.16 -32.30 9.26
C PRO A 372 13.49 -31.84 7.83
N GLU A 373 12.55 -31.16 7.16
CA GLU A 373 12.71 -30.57 5.83
C GLU A 373 13.85 -29.56 5.80
N THR A 374 13.91 -28.68 6.80
CA THR A 374 14.95 -27.65 6.94
C THR A 374 16.32 -28.27 7.20
N GLN A 375 16.36 -29.31 8.04
CA GLN A 375 17.60 -30.06 8.32
C GLN A 375 18.09 -30.87 7.11
N ARG A 376 17.17 -31.41 6.30
CA ARG A 376 17.52 -32.12 5.05
C ARG A 376 18.14 -31.16 4.04
N LEU A 377 17.53 -30.00 3.82
CA LEU A 377 18.07 -28.96 2.94
C LEU A 377 19.48 -28.54 3.36
N TYR A 378 19.69 -28.29 4.66
CA TYR A 378 21.02 -27.93 5.17
C TYR A 378 22.10 -28.98 4.87
N ARG A 379 21.77 -30.27 5.01
CA ARG A 379 22.70 -31.36 4.69
C ARG A 379 23.05 -31.39 3.20
N GLN A 380 22.05 -31.29 2.33
CA GLN A 380 22.26 -31.20 0.87
C GLN A 380 23.19 -30.04 0.48
N ILE A 381 23.07 -28.90 1.16
CA ILE A 381 23.91 -27.72 0.92
C ILE A 381 25.36 -27.96 1.33
N ILE A 382 25.62 -28.68 2.43
CA ILE A 382 26.99 -28.98 2.90
C ILE A 382 27.64 -30.06 2.04
N ASP A 383 26.88 -31.09 1.66
CA ASP A 383 27.40 -32.25 0.94
C ASP A 383 27.74 -31.93 -0.53
N GLY A 384 27.37 -30.74 -1.02
CA GLY A 384 27.76 -30.22 -2.34
C GLY A 384 26.84 -30.66 -3.48
N ASP A 385 25.71 -31.30 -3.19
CA ASP A 385 24.68 -31.74 -4.16
C ASP A 385 23.83 -30.56 -4.71
N GLY A 386 24.43 -29.38 -4.83
CA GLY A 386 23.78 -28.12 -5.24
C GLY A 386 23.30 -28.07 -6.70
N ASP A 387 23.34 -29.19 -7.41
CA ASP A 387 22.75 -29.37 -8.73
C ASP A 387 21.41 -30.13 -8.61
N THR A 388 20.46 -29.54 -7.85
CA THR A 388 19.11 -30.10 -7.76
C THR A 388 18.33 -29.74 -9.04
N PRO A 389 17.84 -30.74 -9.82
CA PRO A 389 17.17 -30.52 -11.10
C PRO A 389 15.86 -29.74 -10.94
N ALA A 390 15.55 -28.93 -11.95
CA ALA A 390 14.42 -28.02 -12.01
C ALA A 390 13.02 -28.69 -12.18
N ASP A 391 12.88 -29.99 -11.98
CA ASP A 391 11.62 -30.71 -12.18
C ASP A 391 11.21 -31.44 -10.89
N GLY A 392 10.13 -30.99 -10.23
CA GLY A 392 9.49 -31.85 -9.22
C GLY A 392 8.58 -31.25 -8.14
N LEU A 393 8.26 -29.96 -8.09
CA LEU A 393 7.36 -29.41 -7.06
C LEU A 393 6.06 -28.75 -7.56
N THR A 394 5.70 -28.92 -8.84
CA THR A 394 4.30 -28.75 -9.27
C THR A 394 3.50 -30.00 -8.89
N GLY A 395 3.07 -30.08 -7.63
CA GLY A 395 2.20 -31.18 -7.20
C GLY A 395 1.81 -31.13 -5.74
N ARG A 396 0.58 -30.66 -5.50
CA ARG A 396 -0.34 -30.88 -4.36
C ARG A 396 -0.61 -29.68 -3.46
N LEU A 397 -1.55 -28.84 -3.90
CA LEU A 397 -2.67 -28.42 -3.07
C LEU A 397 -3.95 -28.75 -3.86
N GLY A 398 -4.58 -29.83 -3.44
CA GLY A 398 -5.73 -30.45 -4.07
C GLY A 398 -6.19 -31.59 -3.19
N GLU A 399 -6.75 -31.23 -2.04
CA GLU A 399 -7.92 -31.83 -1.37
C GLU A 399 -8.29 -30.97 -0.16
#